data_AF-J9GFB5-F1
#
_entry.id   AF-J9GFB5-F1
#
_cell.length_a   1.000
_cell.length_b   1.000
_cell.length_c   1.000
_cell.angle_alpha   90.00
_cell.angle_beta   90.00
_cell.angle_gamma   90.00
#
_symmetry.space_group_name_H-M   'P 1'
#
loop_
_entity.id
_entity.type
_entity.pdbx_description
1 polymer ?
#
loop_
_entity_poly.entity_id
_entity_poly.type
_entity_poly.pdbx_seq_one_letter_code
_entity_poly.pdbx_strand_id
1 'polypeptide(L)'
;MYAGTCSIIWWEYLRYHHEFNSVRVFTFAFIAPILMSGSIELVQGYATDYRGADWGDVLANALGAFSGNLFGALLLFFKKHKS
;
A
#
# COMPACT_ATOMS: atom_id res chain seq x y z
N MET A 1 2.81 -9.26 0.22
CA MET A 1 3.76 -8.26 -0.32
C MET A 1 3.44 -6.84 0.18
N TYR A 2 2.30 -6.26 -0.19
CA TYR A 2 2.03 -4.85 0.13
C TYR A 2 1.72 -4.51 1.59
N ALA A 3 1.35 -5.46 2.45
CA ALA A 3 1.24 -5.18 3.89
C ALA A 3 2.54 -4.62 4.47
N GLY A 4 3.69 -5.24 4.15
CA GLY A 4 5.00 -4.76 4.59
C GLY A 4 5.38 -3.44 3.93
N THR A 5 5.25 -3.35 2.60
CA THR A 5 5.60 -2.13 1.85
C THR A 5 4.82 -0.90 2.33
N CYS A 6 3.50 -1.04 2.49
CA CYS A 6 2.64 0.07 2.92
C CYS A 6 2.91 0.45 4.38
N SER A 7 3.20 -0.53 5.24
CA SER A 7 3.59 -0.28 6.64
C SER A 7 4.92 0.48 6.74
N ILE A 8 5.91 0.14 5.91
CA ILE A 8 7.21 0.83 5.87
C ILE A 8 7.04 2.27 5.37
N ILE A 9 6.25 2.49 4.32
CA ILE A 9 5.96 3.84 3.81
C ILE A 9 5.36 4.71 4.93
N TRP A 10 4.40 4.18 5.68
CA TRP A 10 3.81 4.87 6.83
C TRP A 10 4.83 5.15 7.93
N TRP A 11 5.64 4.17 8.31
CA TRP A 11 6.66 4.30 9.33
C TRP A 11 7.67 5.41 8.99
N GLU A 12 8.24 5.37 7.79
CA GLU A 12 9.24 6.35 7.34
C GLU A 12 8.61 7.73 7.15
N TYR A 13 7.38 7.81 6.63
CA TYR A 13 6.68 9.08 6.49
C TYR A 13 6.46 9.75 7.85
N LEU A 14 5.95 9.00 8.84
CA LEU A 14 5.73 9.52 10.19
C LEU A 14 7.02 9.87 10.92
N ARG A 15 8.14 9.22 10.60
CA ARG A 15 9.45 9.50 11.21
C ARG A 15 10.08 10.79 10.68
N TYR A 16 10.04 11.01 9.37
CA TYR A 16 10.78 12.09 8.72
C TYR A 16 9.94 13.35 8.41
N HIS A 17 8.61 13.24 8.33
CA HIS A 17 7.76 14.40 8.05
C HIS A 17 7.22 15.01 9.34
N HIS A 18 7.56 16.29 9.54
CA HIS A 18 7.00 17.13 10.62
C HIS A 18 5.58 17.59 10.27
N GLU A 19 5.28 17.84 8.99
CA GLU A 19 3.94 18.18 8.51
C GLU A 19 3.25 16.95 7.92
N PHE A 20 2.12 16.57 8.52
CA PHE A 20 1.37 15.40 8.11
C PHE A 20 0.44 15.73 6.92
N ASN A 21 0.68 15.09 5.77
CA ASN A 21 -0.17 15.19 4.59
C ASN A 21 -0.86 13.84 4.34
N SER A 22 -2.11 13.73 4.80
CA SER A 22 -2.92 12.51 4.69
C SER A 22 -3.10 12.07 3.24
N VAL A 23 -3.29 13.02 2.32
CA VAL A 23 -3.57 12.73 0.91
C VAL A 23 -2.36 12.06 0.28
N ARG A 24 -1.17 12.63 0.48
CA ARG A 24 0.08 12.08 -0.08
C ARG A 24 0.33 10.66 0.45
N VAL A 25 0.23 10.46 1.76
CA VAL A 25 0.43 9.13 2.36
C VAL A 25 -0.59 8.13 1.84
N PHE A 26 -1.86 8.51 1.78
CA PHE A 26 -2.91 7.62 1.28
C PHE A 26 -2.69 7.26 -0.20
N THR A 27 -2.32 8.22 -1.05
CA THR A 27 -2.05 7.97 -2.46
C THR A 27 -0.89 6.97 -2.64
N PHE A 28 0.24 7.18 -1.95
CA PHE A 28 1.42 6.33 -2.14
C PHE A 28 1.37 5.00 -1.36
N ALA A 29 0.76 4.97 -0.19
CA ALA A 29 0.69 3.77 0.65
C ALA A 29 -0.56 2.92 0.41
N PHE A 30 -1.48 3.32 -0.48
CA PHE A 30 -2.71 2.56 -0.75
C PHE A 30 -3.06 2.50 -2.23
N ILE A 31 -3.25 3.65 -2.87
CA ILE A 31 -3.72 3.70 -4.27
C ILE A 31 -2.64 3.19 -5.24
N ALA A 32 -1.41 3.72 -5.13
CA ALA A 32 -0.30 3.35 -6.00
C ALA A 32 0.01 1.82 -6.01
N PRO A 33 0.14 1.14 -4.86
CA PRO A 33 0.41 -0.30 -4.86
C PRO A 33 -0.73 -1.12 -5.47
N ILE A 34 -2.01 -0.78 -5.21
CA ILE A 34 -3.15 -1.50 -5.80
C ILE A 34 -3.17 -1.36 -7.33
N LEU A 35 -2.98 -0.13 -7.84
CA LEU A 35 -2.88 0.12 -9.27
C LEU A 35 -1.69 -0.64 -9.89
N MET A 36 -0.55 -0.68 -9.20
CA MET A 36 0.62 -1.42 -9.65
C MET A 36 0.34 -2.92 -9.76
N SER A 37 -0.31 -3.54 -8.77
CA SER A 37 -0.67 -4.96 -8.84
C SER A 37 -1.65 -5.25 -9.96
N GLY A 38 -2.69 -4.43 -10.16
CA GLY A 38 -3.61 -4.61 -11.28
C GLY A 38 -2.90 -4.46 -12.64
N SER A 39 -1.99 -3.49 -12.77
CA SER A 39 -1.22 -3.28 -14.00
C SER A 39 -0.31 -4.48 -14.30
N ILE A 40 0.35 -5.04 -13.29
CA ILE A 40 1.22 -6.20 -13.43
C ILE A 40 0.43 -7.43 -13.90
N GLU A 41 -0.74 -7.68 -13.32
CA GLU A 41 -1.58 -8.82 -13.72
C GLU A 41 -2.15 -8.67 -15.12
N LEU A 42 -2.53 -7.45 -15.54
CA LEU A 42 -2.93 -7.18 -16.92
C LEU A 42 -1.76 -7.45 -17.88
N VAL A 43 -0.56 -6.95 -17.58
CA VAL A 43 0.61 -7.21 -18.42
C VAL A 43 0.92 -8.70 -18.50
N GLN A 44 0.85 -9.43 -17.38
CA GLN A 44 1.07 -10.88 -17.41
C GLN A 44 0.01 -11.58 -18.28
N GLY A 45 -1.27 -11.25 -18.10
CA GLY A 45 -2.36 -11.88 -18.84
C GLY A 45 -2.41 -11.56 -20.35
N TYR A 46 -1.88 -10.42 -20.79
CA TYR A 46 -1.88 -10.02 -22.19
C TYR A 46 -0.53 -10.17 -22.90
N ALA A 47 0.59 -10.16 -22.15
CA ALA A 47 1.94 -10.18 -22.70
C ALA A 47 2.69 -11.50 -22.46
N THR A 48 2.10 -12.48 -21.74
CA THR A 48 2.72 -13.79 -21.53
C THR A 48 1.78 -14.95 -21.84
N ASP A 49 2.28 -15.97 -22.54
CA ASP A 49 1.48 -17.13 -22.98
C ASP A 49 1.41 -18.27 -21.96
N TYR A 50 2.25 -18.24 -20.92
CA TYR A 50 2.35 -19.31 -19.92
C TYR A 50 1.72 -18.96 -18.56
N ARG A 51 1.26 -17.72 -18.36
CA ARG A 51 0.67 -17.25 -17.10
C ARG A 51 -0.48 -16.29 -17.38
N GLY A 52 -1.69 -16.71 -17.00
CA GLY A 52 -2.88 -15.85 -17.05
C GLY A 52 -2.89 -14.84 -15.91
N ALA A 53 -3.70 -13.78 -16.05
CA ALA A 53 -3.94 -12.81 -14.99
C ALA A 53 -4.59 -13.50 -13.77
N ASP A 54 -3.94 -13.42 -12.61
CA ASP A 54 -4.48 -13.89 -11.34
C ASP A 54 -5.05 -12.71 -10.53
N TRP A 55 -6.36 -12.60 -10.58
CA TRP A 55 -7.08 -11.60 -9.79
C TRP A 55 -7.04 -11.89 -8.28
N GLY A 56 -6.72 -13.13 -7.88
CA GLY A 56 -6.48 -13.51 -6.49
C GLY A 56 -5.27 -12.78 -5.90
N ASP A 57 -4.17 -12.72 -6.65
CA ASP A 57 -2.98 -11.95 -6.30
C ASP A 57 -3.29 -10.44 -6.15
N VAL A 58 -4.12 -9.87 -7.03
CA VAL A 58 -4.56 -8.45 -6.90
C VAL A 58 -5.34 -8.25 -5.60
N LEU A 59 -6.27 -9.14 -5.28
CA LEU A 59 -7.07 -9.05 -4.06
C LEU A 59 -6.20 -9.19 -2.80
N ALA A 60 -5.29 -10.15 -2.77
CA ALA A 60 -4.36 -10.35 -1.67
C ALA A 60 -3.46 -9.13 -1.46
N ASN A 61 -2.99 -8.52 -2.54
CA ASN A 61 -2.23 -7.27 -2.52
C ASN A 61 -3.07 -6.08 -2.03
N ALA A 62 -4.34 -5.98 -2.42
CA ALA A 62 -5.25 -4.94 -1.93
C ALA A 62 -5.55 -5.09 -0.43
N LEU A 63 -5.80 -6.31 0.06
CA LEU A 63 -5.96 -6.60 1.49
C LEU A 63 -4.68 -6.31 2.28
N GLY A 64 -3.53 -6.61 1.69
CA GLY A 64 -2.23 -6.25 2.26
C GLY A 64 -2.06 -4.75 2.38
N ALA A 65 -2.32 -3.99 1.31
CA ALA A 65 -2.25 -2.54 1.33
C ALA A 65 -3.22 -1.94 2.36
N PHE A 66 -4.45 -2.46 2.46
CA PHE A 66 -5.42 -2.06 3.48
C PHE A 66 -4.89 -2.28 4.90
N SER A 67 -4.33 -3.46 5.17
CA SER A 67 -3.77 -3.81 6.48
C SER A 67 -2.59 -2.89 6.85
N GLY A 68 -1.71 -2.59 5.90
CA GLY A 68 -0.59 -1.65 6.14
C GLY A 68 -1.06 -0.22 6.37
N ASN A 69 -2.15 0.19 5.74
CA ASN A 69 -2.75 1.51 5.94
C ASN A 69 -3.44 1.61 7.31
N LEU A 70 -4.10 0.54 7.77
CA LEU A 70 -4.64 0.44 9.12
C LEU A 70 -3.53 0.55 10.18
N PHE A 71 -2.43 -0.16 9.98
CA PHE A 71 -1.24 -0.07 10.84
C PHE A 71 -0.71 1.38 10.90
N GLY A 72 -0.58 2.03 9.75
CA GLY A 72 -0.17 3.43 9.66
C GLY A 72 -1.09 4.40 10.39
N ALA A 73 -2.40 4.24 10.24
CA ALA A 73 -3.40 5.03 10.95
C ALA A 73 -3.31 4.85 12.48
N LEU A 74 -3.08 3.63 12.95
CA LEU A 74 -2.84 3.34 14.36
C LEU A 74 -1.58 4.04 14.88
N LEU A 75 -0.47 3.99 14.13
CA LEU A 75 0.77 4.69 14.49
C LEU A 75 0.56 6.20 14.60
N LEU A 76 -0.17 6.80 13.65
CA LEU A 76 -0.51 8.22 13.69
C LEU A 76 -1.35 8.57 14.92
N PHE A 77 -2.34 7.74 15.25
CA PHE A 77 -3.18 7.91 16.45
C PHE A 77 -2.32 7.94 17.72
N PHE A 78 -1.40 6.98 17.88
CA PHE A 78 -0.48 6.96 19.03
C PHE A 78 0.49 8.15 19.04
N LYS A 79 0.97 8.61 17.87
CA LYS A 79 1.84 9.79 17.77
C LYS A 79 1.11 11.06 18.22
N LYS A 80 -0.15 11.23 17.86
CA LYS A 80 -0.97 12.39 18.28
C LYS A 80 -1.26 12.41 19.78
N HIS A 81 -1.48 11.25 20.41
CA HIS A 81 -1.75 11.18 21.85
C HIS A 81 -0.52 11.34 22.75
N LYS A 82 0.69 11.25 22.19
CA LYS A 82 1.96 11.45 22.92
C LYS A 82 2.50 12.88 22.86
N SER A 83 1.96 13.73 21.99
CA SER A 83 2.34 15.13 21.79
C SER A 83 1.43 16.07 22.54
#